data_AF-A0A8J6J8E7-F1
#
_entry.id   AF-A0A8J6J8E7-F1
#
_cell.length_a   1.000
_cell.length_b   1.000
_cell.length_c   1.000
_cell.angle_alpha   90.00
_cell.angle_beta   90.00
_cell.angle_gamma   90.00
#
_symmetry.space_group_name_H-M   'P 1'
#
loop_
_entity.id
_entity.type
_entity.pdbx_description
1 polymer ?
#
loop_
_entity_poly.entity_id
_entity_poly.type
_entity_poly.pdbx_seq_one_letter_code
_entity_poly.pdbx_strand_id
1 'polypeptide(L)'
;MRHPFRARLSALLFTAALLAGFCVSYAAPAAQSVHVPVWRGSVYVDSAVAAILDEEDNMQELFSYNGTIYIPLRQAGAWMGKQVDWDQQGKTVLLSGRTTARVLAAEEATGNQQTPSERAEKEEREKNGIDIQICPDITVTMDGVEQRFHNVKGERVYPAVYDQRVYLPVRSIGTLMGMEVTYYSAPDRGDGCVFLKTPWAEGERAVLEAYLEEVRPILAELEGGFLRAVEEPDKAQAKAALPLVEALAALEIPQSEFAQYRLEQCIRPLIEQVRAALERYLADGAVGDYDAAVSDGTQLSSYYVNLHNVMLQDMARYDWPVVPTA
;
A
#
# COMPACT_ATOMS: atom_id res chain seq x y z
N MET A 1 -45.14 83.76 -39.41
CA MET A 1 -45.95 82.58 -39.78
C MET A 1 -45.66 81.44 -38.81
N ARG A 2 -46.72 80.90 -38.18
CA ARG A 2 -46.91 79.55 -37.61
C ARG A 2 -45.76 78.85 -36.82
N HIS A 3 -45.99 78.70 -35.51
CA HIS A 3 -45.54 77.62 -34.60
C HIS A 3 -45.93 76.18 -35.10
N PRO A 4 -45.71 75.07 -34.35
CA PRO A 4 -44.54 74.51 -33.63
C PRO A 4 -44.43 72.95 -33.80
N PHE A 5 -43.43 72.25 -33.22
CA PHE A 5 -43.53 70.84 -32.74
C PHE A 5 -42.28 70.55 -31.85
N ARG A 6 -42.33 70.62 -30.52
CA ARG A 6 -42.79 69.65 -29.48
C ARG A 6 -42.09 68.28 -29.42
N ALA A 7 -41.44 68.07 -28.25
CA ALA A 7 -41.36 66.83 -27.43
C ALA A 7 -40.23 65.82 -27.80
N ARG A 8 -39.51 65.15 -26.88
CA ARG A 8 -39.67 64.84 -25.43
C ARG A 8 -38.29 64.66 -24.76
N LEU A 9 -38.21 64.96 -23.46
CA LEU A 9 -37.21 64.41 -22.54
C LEU A 9 -37.40 62.89 -22.40
N SER A 10 -36.30 62.13 -22.44
CA SER A 10 -36.22 60.80 -21.82
C SER A 10 -34.84 60.61 -21.19
N ALA A 11 -34.85 60.43 -19.87
CA ALA A 11 -33.71 60.03 -19.05
C ALA A 11 -33.31 58.58 -19.35
N LEU A 12 -32.02 58.24 -19.18
CA LEU A 12 -31.60 56.90 -18.78
C LEU A 12 -30.25 56.96 -18.05
N LEU A 13 -30.37 56.70 -16.75
CA LEU A 13 -29.35 56.42 -15.75
C LEU A 13 -28.79 54.99 -15.96
N PHE A 14 -27.52 54.84 -15.57
CA PHE A 14 -26.88 53.62 -15.04
C PHE A 14 -26.84 52.33 -15.88
N THR A 15 -25.61 51.85 -16.13
CA THR A 15 -25.21 50.48 -15.75
C THR A 15 -23.68 50.36 -15.84
N ALA A 16 -22.99 50.72 -14.76
CA ALA A 16 -21.68 50.15 -14.46
C ALA A 16 -21.95 48.78 -13.80
N ALA A 17 -21.86 47.70 -14.57
CA ALA A 17 -22.04 46.35 -14.06
C ALA A 17 -20.79 45.93 -13.27
N LEU A 18 -20.98 45.76 -11.96
CA LEU A 18 -20.06 45.13 -11.02
C LEU A 18 -19.63 43.73 -11.48
N LEU A 19 -18.34 43.56 -11.80
CA LEU A 19 -17.64 42.29 -11.67
C LEU A 19 -17.16 42.16 -10.22
N ALA A 20 -18.10 41.97 -9.29
CA ALA A 20 -17.77 41.45 -7.98
C ALA A 20 -17.74 39.92 -8.11
N GLY A 21 -16.53 39.36 -8.22
CA GLY A 21 -16.33 37.92 -8.10
C GLY A 21 -16.94 37.46 -6.77
N PHE A 22 -17.95 36.61 -6.84
CA PHE A 22 -18.47 35.87 -5.70
C PHE A 22 -17.37 34.90 -5.24
N CYS A 23 -16.50 35.33 -4.33
CA CYS A 23 -15.81 34.41 -3.46
C CYS A 23 -16.88 33.82 -2.53
N VAL A 24 -17.52 32.73 -2.95
CA VAL A 24 -18.29 31.91 -2.02
C VAL A 24 -17.28 31.27 -1.09
N SER A 25 -17.06 31.89 0.08
CA SER A 25 -16.36 31.25 1.19
C SER A 25 -17.23 30.10 1.68
N TYR A 26 -16.97 28.89 1.20
CA TYR A 26 -17.50 27.69 1.84
C TYR A 26 -16.85 27.60 3.23
N ALA A 27 -17.63 27.84 4.27
CA ALA A 27 -17.20 27.50 5.62
C ALA A 27 -16.95 25.99 5.66
N ALA A 28 -15.74 25.59 6.05
CA ALA A 28 -15.43 24.18 6.23
C ALA A 28 -16.40 23.58 7.27
N PRO A 29 -16.95 22.37 7.04
CA PRO A 29 -17.78 21.71 8.04
C PRO A 29 -17.00 21.55 9.36
N ALA A 30 -17.70 21.65 10.48
CA ALA A 30 -17.07 21.49 11.79
C ALA A 30 -16.49 20.08 11.98
N ALA A 31 -15.50 19.96 12.86
CA ALA A 31 -14.97 18.66 13.24
C ALA A 31 -16.07 17.74 13.78
N GLN A 32 -15.99 16.45 13.44
CA GLN A 32 -17.00 15.46 13.76
C GLN A 32 -16.36 14.27 14.49
N SER A 33 -16.88 13.95 15.68
CA SER A 33 -16.57 12.69 16.36
C SER A 33 -17.22 11.51 15.63
N VAL A 34 -16.43 10.48 15.32
CA VAL A 34 -16.92 9.24 14.71
C VAL A 34 -16.26 8.05 15.38
N HIS A 35 -17.06 7.03 15.66
CA HIS A 35 -16.58 5.73 16.10
C HIS A 35 -16.24 4.86 14.88
N VAL A 36 -15.01 4.36 14.80
CA VAL A 36 -14.50 3.63 13.61
C VAL A 36 -13.81 2.33 14.00
N PRO A 37 -13.84 1.31 13.12
CA PRO A 37 -13.06 0.10 13.34
C PRO A 37 -11.56 0.40 13.21
N VAL A 38 -10.77 -0.16 14.13
CA VAL A 38 -9.33 -0.29 13.95
C VAL A 38 -9.08 -1.19 12.74
N TRP A 39 -8.18 -0.77 11.86
CA TRP A 39 -7.81 -1.56 10.69
C TRP A 39 -6.60 -2.44 11.01
N ARG A 40 -6.82 -3.75 10.88
CA ARG A 40 -5.80 -4.78 11.12
C ARG A 40 -5.28 -5.23 9.77
N GLY A 41 -4.06 -4.80 9.46
CA GLY A 41 -3.48 -5.06 8.16
C GLY A 41 -2.08 -4.46 7.99
N SER A 42 -1.47 -4.81 6.86
CA SER A 42 -0.13 -4.35 6.49
C SER A 42 -0.19 -3.33 5.35
N VAL A 43 0.55 -2.23 5.47
CA VAL A 43 0.77 -1.32 4.34
C VAL A 43 2.09 -1.69 3.70
N TYR A 44 2.04 -2.07 2.43
CA TYR A 44 3.20 -2.31 1.60
C TYR A 44 3.47 -1.05 0.80
N VAL A 45 4.73 -0.59 0.83
CA VAL A 45 5.23 0.40 -0.11
C VAL A 45 6.26 -0.29 -0.97
N ASP A 46 5.94 -0.42 -2.25
CA ASP A 46 6.52 -1.37 -3.19
C ASP A 46 6.52 -2.80 -2.62
N SER A 47 7.70 -3.33 -2.31
CA SER A 47 7.88 -4.70 -1.82
C SER A 47 8.00 -4.80 -0.30
N ALA A 48 8.20 -3.69 0.39
CA ALA A 48 8.48 -3.65 1.83
C ALA A 48 7.21 -3.44 2.66
N VAL A 49 7.08 -4.18 3.76
CA VAL A 49 6.06 -3.91 4.78
C VAL A 49 6.49 -2.67 5.56
N ALA A 50 5.67 -1.62 5.55
CA ALA A 50 5.97 -0.39 6.27
C ALA A 50 5.70 -0.55 7.76
N ALA A 51 6.72 -0.25 8.58
CA ALA A 51 6.56 -0.07 10.01
C ALA A 51 5.89 1.29 10.29
N ILE A 52 4.82 1.28 11.08
CA ILE A 52 4.08 2.49 11.47
C ILE A 52 4.36 2.76 12.95
N LEU A 53 5.39 3.58 13.20
CA LEU A 53 5.91 3.89 14.53
C LEU A 53 5.79 5.38 14.88
N ASP A 54 5.61 5.73 16.15
CA ASP A 54 5.79 7.10 16.62
C ASP A 54 7.28 7.48 16.78
N GLU A 55 7.56 8.60 17.46
CA GLU A 55 8.92 9.03 17.76
C GLU A 55 9.64 8.16 18.81
N GLU A 56 8.90 7.35 19.55
CA GLU A 56 9.39 6.49 20.63
C GLU A 56 9.53 5.03 20.18
N ASP A 57 9.36 4.74 18.89
CA ASP A 57 9.33 3.40 18.30
C ASP A 57 8.15 2.52 18.79
N ASN A 58 7.06 3.14 19.22
CA ASN A 58 5.81 2.44 19.53
C ASN A 58 4.93 2.30 18.27
N MET A 59 4.37 1.11 18.06
CA MET A 59 3.42 0.84 16.98
C MET A 59 2.17 1.71 17.10
N GLN A 60 1.76 2.35 15.99
CA GLN A 60 0.56 3.18 15.94
C GLN A 60 -0.60 2.46 15.26
N GLU A 61 -1.82 2.71 15.74
CA GLU A 61 -3.03 2.20 15.08
C GLU A 61 -3.29 2.86 13.74
N LEU A 62 -3.80 2.06 12.81
CA LEU A 62 -4.45 2.49 11.58
C LEU A 62 -5.95 2.26 11.72
N PHE A 63 -6.76 3.01 10.98
CA PHE A 63 -8.21 2.86 10.99
C PHE A 63 -8.83 3.07 9.62
N SER A 64 -10.01 2.48 9.42
CA SER A 64 -10.77 2.57 8.19
C SER A 64 -11.91 3.55 8.35
N TYR A 65 -11.98 4.55 7.46
CA TYR A 65 -13.11 5.47 7.41
C TYR A 65 -13.37 5.93 5.98
N ASN A 66 -14.66 6.01 5.62
CA ASN A 66 -15.15 6.46 4.31
C ASN A 66 -14.41 5.86 3.09
N GLY A 67 -14.13 4.55 3.13
CA GLY A 67 -13.52 3.83 2.01
C GLY A 67 -12.02 4.07 1.83
N THR A 68 -11.31 4.54 2.86
CA THR A 68 -9.85 4.64 2.88
C THR A 68 -9.30 4.22 4.25
N ILE A 69 -8.03 3.83 4.26
CA ILE A 69 -7.25 3.62 5.48
C ILE A 69 -6.49 4.92 5.79
N TYR A 70 -6.38 5.24 7.07
CA TYR A 70 -5.70 6.43 7.57
C TYR A 70 -4.37 6.06 8.22
N ILE A 71 -3.31 6.77 7.84
CA ILE A 71 -1.95 6.64 8.41
C ILE A 71 -1.57 7.93 9.14
N PRO A 72 -0.69 7.87 10.16
CA PRO A 72 -0.28 9.09 10.84
C PRO A 72 0.51 10.01 9.89
N LEU A 73 0.34 11.32 10.09
CA LEU A 73 0.92 12.37 9.25
C LEU A 73 2.45 12.27 9.16
N ARG A 74 3.11 11.84 10.23
CA ARG A 74 4.56 11.64 10.25
C ARG A 74 5.01 10.61 9.21
N GLN A 75 4.31 9.48 9.11
CA GLN A 75 4.59 8.46 8.10
C GLN A 75 4.34 9.01 6.70
N ALA A 76 3.25 9.74 6.50
CA ALA A 76 2.97 10.37 5.22
C ALA A 76 4.11 11.31 4.79
N GLY A 77 4.57 12.19 5.68
CA GLY A 77 5.70 13.10 5.41
C GLY A 77 7.00 12.36 5.11
N ALA A 78 7.33 11.33 5.90
CA ALA A 78 8.53 10.52 5.69
C ALA A 78 8.51 9.79 4.34
N TRP A 79 7.39 9.17 3.95
CA TRP A 79 7.27 8.48 2.68
C TRP A 79 7.38 9.44 1.49
N MET A 80 6.83 10.65 1.62
CA MET A 80 6.93 11.69 0.59
C MET A 80 8.28 12.42 0.57
N GLY A 81 9.18 12.20 1.53
CA GLY A 81 10.42 12.97 1.65
C GLY A 81 10.14 14.45 1.93
N LYS A 82 9.17 14.72 2.81
CA LYS A 82 8.75 16.06 3.20
C LYS A 82 8.98 16.33 4.67
N GLN A 83 9.36 17.57 4.98
CA GLN A 83 9.26 18.08 6.34
C GLN A 83 7.79 18.32 6.66
N VAL A 84 7.38 17.96 7.87
CA VAL A 84 6.04 18.19 8.41
C VAL A 84 6.15 19.33 9.41
N ASP A 85 5.47 20.45 9.14
CA ASP A 85 5.27 21.53 10.11
C ASP A 85 3.78 21.77 10.33
N TRP A 86 3.46 22.45 11.42
CA TRP A 86 2.09 22.79 11.80
C TRP A 86 1.94 24.30 11.99
N ASP A 87 1.05 24.91 11.21
CA ASP A 87 0.59 26.28 11.45
C ASP A 87 -0.65 26.27 12.36
N GLN A 88 -0.43 26.69 13.60
CA GLN A 88 -1.48 26.79 14.62
C GLN A 88 -2.57 27.81 14.27
N GLN A 89 -2.22 28.91 13.59
CA GLN A 89 -3.16 30.00 13.32
C GLN A 89 -4.13 29.62 12.20
N GLY A 90 -3.61 29.01 11.12
CA GLY A 90 -4.39 28.53 10.00
C GLY A 90 -4.91 27.10 10.15
N LYS A 91 -4.63 26.40 11.25
CA LYS A 91 -4.88 24.94 11.41
C LYS A 91 -4.41 24.15 10.19
N THR A 92 -3.17 24.41 9.79
CA THR A 92 -2.66 23.92 8.50
C THR A 92 -1.45 23.03 8.72
N VAL A 93 -1.52 21.82 8.16
CA VAL A 93 -0.36 20.96 7.93
C VAL A 93 0.43 21.50 6.74
N LEU A 94 1.72 21.69 6.95
CA LEU A 94 2.68 22.14 5.94
C LEU A 94 3.61 20.97 5.59
N LEU A 95 3.43 20.36 4.42
CA LEU A 95 4.35 19.39 3.85
C LEU A 95 5.27 20.12 2.87
N SER A 96 6.51 20.40 3.28
CA SER A 96 7.39 21.27 2.50
C SER A 96 8.83 20.76 2.41
N GLY A 97 9.62 21.42 1.57
CA GLY A 97 11.03 21.13 1.39
C GLY A 97 11.30 19.78 0.73
N ARG A 98 12.52 19.30 0.88
CA ARG A 98 12.95 17.96 0.46
C ARG A 98 13.78 17.36 1.57
N THR A 99 13.30 16.27 2.12
CA THR A 99 14.05 15.36 2.98
C THR A 99 14.28 14.06 2.21
N THR A 100 14.99 13.10 2.81
CA THR A 100 15.11 11.77 2.24
C THR A 100 13.79 11.03 2.41
N ALA A 101 13.13 10.69 1.30
CA ALA A 101 11.99 9.78 1.31
C ALA A 101 12.42 8.45 1.92
N ARG A 102 11.69 7.98 2.93
CA ARG A 102 12.03 6.74 3.63
C ARG A 102 10.78 6.00 4.08
N VAL A 103 10.69 4.75 3.68
CA VAL A 103 9.80 3.75 4.29
C VAL A 103 10.67 2.90 5.21
N LEU A 104 10.35 2.88 6.51
CA LEU A 104 11.01 1.96 7.44
C LEU A 104 10.41 0.57 7.21
N ALA A 105 11.24 -0.39 6.78
CA ALA A 105 10.79 -1.76 6.62
C ALA A 105 10.56 -2.40 8.00
N ALA A 106 9.51 -3.21 8.14
CA ALA A 106 9.15 -3.89 9.40
C ALA A 106 10.27 -4.79 9.93
N GLU A 107 11.13 -5.33 9.05
CA GLU A 107 12.30 -6.12 9.42
C GLU A 107 13.45 -5.29 10.01
N GLU A 108 13.52 -4.00 9.67
CA GLU A 108 14.49 -3.05 10.26
C GLU A 108 13.98 -2.45 11.57
N ALA A 109 12.66 -2.53 11.83
CA ALA A 109 12.03 -1.90 12.96
C ALA A 109 12.30 -2.65 14.26
N THR A 110 12.96 -1.99 15.20
CA THR A 110 13.15 -2.48 16.58
C THR A 110 12.05 -1.92 17.48
N GLY A 111 10.78 -2.11 17.10
CA GLY A 111 9.65 -1.56 17.84
C GLY A 111 9.68 -1.95 19.33
N ASN A 112 9.23 -1.06 20.20
CA ASN A 112 9.23 -1.33 21.63
C ASN A 112 8.35 -2.54 21.98
N GLN A 113 8.80 -3.34 22.93
CA GLN A 113 8.00 -4.42 23.46
C GLN A 113 6.82 -3.85 24.25
N GLN A 114 5.61 -4.12 23.78
CA GLN A 114 4.39 -3.79 24.50
C GLN A 114 4.29 -4.60 25.80
N THR A 115 3.98 -3.92 26.89
CA THR A 115 3.61 -4.54 28.17
C THR A 115 2.32 -5.36 28.02
N PRO A 116 2.05 -6.32 28.92
CA PRO A 116 0.79 -7.05 28.91
C PRO A 116 -0.46 -6.15 28.96
N SER A 117 -0.40 -5.01 29.66
CA SER A 117 -1.50 -4.04 29.73
C SER A 117 -1.74 -3.37 28.38
N GLU A 118 -0.68 -2.86 27.75
CA GLU A 118 -0.77 -2.19 26.45
C GLU A 118 -1.27 -3.14 25.36
N ARG A 119 -0.86 -4.41 25.40
CA ARG A 119 -1.40 -5.45 24.50
C ARG A 119 -2.89 -5.67 24.72
N ALA A 120 -3.34 -5.80 25.98
CA ALA A 120 -4.75 -5.99 26.29
C ALA A 120 -5.61 -4.78 25.88
N GLU A 121 -5.10 -3.56 26.09
CA GLU A 121 -5.77 -2.34 25.65
C GLU A 121 -5.85 -2.26 24.13
N LYS A 122 -4.78 -2.66 23.42
CA LYS A 122 -4.77 -2.75 21.96
C LYS A 122 -5.79 -3.78 21.47
N GLU A 123 -5.84 -4.96 22.07
CA GLU A 123 -6.82 -6.01 21.73
C GLU A 123 -8.25 -5.51 21.94
N GLU A 124 -8.51 -4.74 23.00
CA GLU A 124 -9.83 -4.16 23.25
C GLU A 124 -10.19 -3.08 22.20
N ARG A 125 -9.23 -2.23 21.80
CA ARG A 125 -9.42 -1.27 20.68
C ARG A 125 -9.66 -2.00 19.36
N GLU A 126 -8.90 -3.07 19.09
CA GLU A 126 -9.06 -3.88 17.88
C GLU A 126 -10.44 -4.54 17.82
N LYS A 127 -10.99 -4.94 18.96
CA LYS A 127 -12.31 -5.56 19.08
C LYS A 127 -13.45 -4.56 19.00
N ASN A 128 -13.31 -3.43 19.69
CA ASN A 128 -14.41 -2.50 19.90
C ASN A 128 -14.36 -1.27 18.99
N GLY A 129 -13.26 -1.03 18.28
CA GLY A 129 -13.04 0.22 17.55
C GLY A 129 -12.52 1.35 18.43
N ILE A 130 -12.37 2.52 17.82
CA ILE A 130 -11.84 3.74 18.44
C ILE A 130 -12.68 4.95 18.06
N ASP A 131 -12.68 5.97 18.91
CA ASP A 131 -13.27 7.27 18.60
C ASP A 131 -12.21 8.20 18.00
N ILE A 132 -12.51 8.75 16.83
CA ILE A 132 -11.66 9.70 16.11
C ILE A 132 -12.41 11.01 15.86
N GLN A 133 -11.66 12.07 15.55
CA GLN A 133 -12.21 13.32 15.04
C GLN A 133 -11.93 13.41 13.54
N ILE A 134 -12.96 13.54 12.71
CA ILE A 134 -12.80 13.96 11.32
C ILE A 134 -12.74 15.48 11.32
N CYS A 135 -11.71 16.08 10.73
CA CYS A 135 -11.41 17.50 10.84
C CYS A 135 -11.37 18.19 9.47
N PRO A 136 -12.53 18.59 8.90
CA PRO A 136 -12.59 19.32 7.64
C PRO A 136 -11.96 20.72 7.70
N ASP A 137 -11.76 21.26 8.90
CA ASP A 137 -11.10 22.53 9.17
C ASP A 137 -9.57 22.44 9.17
N ILE A 138 -9.00 21.23 9.19
CA ILE A 138 -7.55 21.04 9.00
C ILE A 138 -7.24 21.11 7.52
N THR A 139 -6.43 22.10 7.15
CA THR A 139 -5.90 22.23 5.78
C THR A 139 -4.59 21.46 5.67
N VAL A 140 -4.35 20.83 4.52
CA VAL A 140 -3.04 20.22 4.21
C VAL A 140 -2.50 20.89 2.97
N THR A 141 -1.27 21.39 3.04
CA THR A 141 -0.56 21.95 1.89
C THR A 141 0.68 21.14 1.59
N MET A 142 0.98 20.99 0.30
CA MET A 142 2.21 20.40 -0.19
C MET A 142 2.93 21.45 -1.04
N ASP A 143 4.13 21.85 -0.61
CA ASP A 143 4.91 22.93 -1.23
C ASP A 143 4.08 24.21 -1.50
N GLY A 144 3.22 24.57 -0.54
CA GLY A 144 2.35 25.74 -0.61
C GLY A 144 1.05 25.54 -1.40
N VAL A 145 0.83 24.38 -2.01
CA VAL A 145 -0.41 24.05 -2.74
C VAL A 145 -1.36 23.26 -1.83
N GLU A 146 -2.58 23.76 -1.64
CA GLU A 146 -3.63 23.06 -0.89
C GLU A 146 -3.97 21.71 -1.53
N GLN A 147 -4.05 20.66 -0.69
CA GLN A 147 -4.34 19.30 -1.10
C GLN A 147 -5.79 18.92 -0.80
N ARG A 148 -6.44 18.33 -1.80
CA ARG A 148 -7.81 17.82 -1.70
C ARG A 148 -7.88 16.32 -1.97
N PHE A 149 -7.95 15.59 -0.88
CA PHE A 149 -8.11 14.14 -0.80
C PHE A 149 -9.52 13.66 -1.15
N HIS A 150 -9.55 12.56 -1.89
CA HIS A 150 -10.78 11.87 -2.26
C HIS A 150 -10.59 10.36 -2.05
N ASN A 151 -11.68 9.66 -1.75
CA ASN A 151 -11.69 8.20 -1.75
C ASN A 151 -11.80 7.66 -3.19
N VAL A 152 -11.84 6.33 -3.34
CA VAL A 152 -11.92 5.67 -4.66
C VAL A 152 -13.19 6.02 -5.45
N LYS A 153 -14.26 6.44 -4.75
CA LYS A 153 -15.52 6.87 -5.37
C LYS A 153 -15.50 8.34 -5.81
N GLY A 154 -14.40 9.05 -5.60
CA GLY A 154 -14.29 10.48 -5.85
C GLY A 154 -14.94 11.36 -4.77
N GLU A 155 -15.35 10.78 -3.64
CA GLU A 155 -15.96 11.53 -2.54
C GLU A 155 -14.87 12.21 -1.71
N ARG A 156 -15.14 13.44 -1.24
CA ARG A 156 -14.19 14.19 -0.42
C ARG A 156 -13.94 13.46 0.92
N VAL A 157 -12.67 13.29 1.27
CA VAL A 157 -12.24 12.81 2.58
C VAL A 157 -11.34 13.85 3.26
N TYR A 158 -11.40 13.93 4.57
CA TYR A 158 -10.72 14.95 5.37
C TYR A 158 -9.66 14.33 6.27
N PRO A 159 -8.66 15.12 6.73
CA PRO A 159 -7.77 14.70 7.81
C PRO A 159 -8.56 14.24 9.04
N ALA A 160 -7.98 13.31 9.79
CA ALA A 160 -8.52 12.86 11.06
C ALA A 160 -7.54 13.18 12.20
N VAL A 161 -8.04 13.31 13.42
CA VAL A 161 -7.24 13.38 14.64
C VAL A 161 -7.61 12.22 15.54
N TYR A 162 -6.59 11.46 15.95
CA TYR A 162 -6.68 10.38 16.93
C TYR A 162 -5.45 10.44 17.82
N ASP A 163 -5.64 10.25 19.13
CA ASP A 163 -4.58 10.33 20.14
C ASP A 163 -3.65 11.54 19.96
N GLN A 164 -4.24 12.73 19.79
CA GLN A 164 -3.54 14.00 19.58
C GLN A 164 -2.65 14.08 18.32
N ARG A 165 -2.73 13.09 17.41
CA ARG A 165 -1.98 13.03 16.16
C ARG A 165 -2.90 13.23 14.96
N VAL A 166 -2.39 13.88 13.92
CA VAL A 166 -3.09 14.04 12.63
C VAL A 166 -2.86 12.79 11.78
N TYR A 167 -3.91 12.32 11.12
CA TYR A 167 -3.91 11.18 10.22
C TYR A 167 -4.40 11.58 8.84
N LEU A 168 -3.76 11.04 7.81
CA LEU A 168 -4.08 11.30 6.40
C LEU A 168 -4.50 10.02 5.66
N PRO A 169 -5.38 10.12 4.65
CA PRO A 169 -5.77 8.99 3.81
C PRO A 169 -4.59 8.40 3.03
N VAL A 170 -4.27 7.13 3.27
CA VAL A 170 -3.11 6.46 2.64
C VAL A 170 -3.19 6.46 1.10
N ARG A 171 -4.40 6.34 0.52
CA ARG A 171 -4.61 6.45 -0.93
C ARG A 171 -4.18 7.79 -1.47
N SER A 172 -4.50 8.86 -0.76
CA SER A 172 -4.11 10.22 -1.18
C SER A 172 -2.60 10.39 -1.10
N ILE A 173 -1.96 9.86 -0.06
CA ILE A 173 -0.50 9.89 0.06
C ILE A 173 0.16 9.13 -1.10
N GLY A 174 -0.27 7.89 -1.38
CA GLY A 174 0.25 7.14 -2.52
C GLY A 174 0.03 7.87 -3.85
N THR A 175 -1.14 8.49 -4.06
CA THR A 175 -1.41 9.31 -5.26
C THR A 175 -0.47 10.50 -5.36
N LEU A 176 -0.19 11.20 -4.26
CA LEU A 176 0.77 12.32 -4.24
C LEU A 176 2.21 11.87 -4.51
N MET A 177 2.55 10.63 -4.17
CA MET A 177 3.83 10.00 -4.51
C MET A 177 3.87 9.49 -5.96
N GLY A 178 2.78 9.60 -6.74
CA GLY A 178 2.68 9.05 -8.09
C GLY A 178 2.53 7.53 -8.11
N MET A 179 2.13 6.92 -7.00
CA MET A 179 1.99 5.47 -6.85
C MET A 179 0.55 4.99 -7.14
N GLU A 180 0.45 3.78 -7.67
CA GLU A 180 -0.80 3.03 -7.73
C GLU A 180 -1.15 2.51 -6.34
N VAL A 181 -2.39 2.76 -5.89
CA VAL A 181 -2.86 2.30 -4.57
C VAL A 181 -3.97 1.29 -4.72
N THR A 182 -3.69 0.08 -4.23
CA THR A 182 -4.62 -1.04 -4.28
C THR A 182 -4.83 -1.63 -2.89
N TYR A 183 -6.02 -2.21 -2.71
CA TYR A 183 -6.45 -2.76 -1.43
C TYR A 183 -6.74 -4.23 -1.65
N TYR A 184 -6.23 -5.06 -0.76
CA TYR A 184 -6.46 -6.48 -0.76
C TYR A 184 -7.00 -6.88 0.61
N SER A 185 -7.93 -7.82 0.63
CA SER A 185 -8.44 -8.41 1.85
C SER A 185 -8.43 -9.92 1.64
N ALA A 186 -7.72 -10.65 2.50
CA ALA A 186 -7.83 -12.10 2.57
C ALA A 186 -8.96 -12.45 3.54
N PRO A 187 -10.16 -12.85 3.06
CA PRO A 187 -11.32 -13.08 3.94
C PRO A 187 -11.04 -14.13 5.02
N ASP A 188 -10.18 -15.11 4.70
CA ASP A 188 -9.94 -16.28 5.55
C ASP A 188 -8.79 -16.09 6.57
N ARG A 189 -7.98 -15.03 6.42
CA ARG A 189 -6.84 -14.74 7.32
C ARG A 189 -7.05 -13.53 8.23
N GLY A 190 -8.09 -12.72 7.96
CA GLY A 190 -8.42 -11.55 8.78
C GLY A 190 -7.49 -10.35 8.60
N ASP A 191 -6.50 -10.44 7.70
CA ASP A 191 -5.52 -9.38 7.46
C ASP A 191 -5.82 -8.64 6.15
N GLY A 192 -6.15 -7.36 6.27
CA GLY A 192 -6.17 -6.44 5.13
C GLY A 192 -4.76 -6.08 4.69
N CYS A 193 -4.58 -5.75 3.42
CA CYS A 193 -3.32 -5.20 2.91
C CYS A 193 -3.61 -3.98 2.04
N VAL A 194 -2.81 -2.93 2.19
CA VAL A 194 -2.77 -1.80 1.26
C VAL A 194 -1.44 -1.85 0.54
N PHE A 195 -1.45 -1.74 -0.78
CA PHE A 195 -0.22 -1.71 -1.58
C PHE A 195 -0.13 -0.37 -2.27
N LEU A 196 0.94 0.37 -1.96
CA LEU A 196 1.37 1.56 -2.66
C LEU A 196 2.49 1.10 -3.57
N LYS A 197 2.27 1.12 -4.87
CA LYS A 197 3.19 0.56 -5.84
C LYS A 197 3.62 1.62 -6.86
N THR A 198 4.93 1.69 -7.11
CA THR A 198 5.44 2.48 -8.22
C THR A 198 4.86 1.94 -9.53
N PRO A 199 4.23 2.79 -10.38
CA PRO A 199 3.67 2.33 -11.64
C PRO A 199 4.75 1.68 -12.49
N TRP A 200 4.36 0.64 -13.23
CA TRP A 200 5.28 -0.05 -14.13
C TRP A 200 5.90 0.91 -15.15
N ALA A 201 7.21 0.78 -15.38
CA ALA A 201 7.81 1.42 -16.53
C ALA A 201 7.23 0.82 -17.84
N GLU A 202 7.29 1.59 -18.92
CA GLU A 202 6.80 1.13 -20.22
C GLU A 202 7.48 -0.18 -20.63
N GLY A 203 6.70 -1.22 -20.92
CA GLY A 203 7.20 -2.54 -21.32
C GLY A 203 7.68 -3.45 -20.18
N GLU A 204 7.93 -2.94 -18.97
CA GLU A 204 8.47 -3.73 -17.85
C GLU A 204 7.55 -4.90 -17.46
N ARG A 205 6.24 -4.64 -17.41
CA ARG A 205 5.22 -5.67 -17.15
C ARG A 205 5.29 -6.82 -18.15
N ALA A 206 5.41 -6.52 -19.44
CA ALA A 206 5.44 -7.53 -20.49
C ALA A 206 6.70 -8.40 -20.41
N VAL A 207 7.83 -7.80 -20.03
CA VAL A 207 9.09 -8.52 -19.80
C VAL A 207 8.93 -9.50 -18.63
N LEU A 208 8.33 -9.08 -17.52
CA LEU A 208 8.12 -9.96 -16.37
C LEU A 208 7.06 -11.04 -16.66
N GLU A 209 6.01 -10.72 -17.42
CA GLU A 209 5.03 -11.71 -17.88
C GLU A 209 5.69 -12.80 -18.73
N ALA A 210 6.57 -12.42 -19.67
CA ALA A 210 7.32 -13.38 -20.47
C ALA A 210 8.21 -14.30 -19.61
N TYR A 211 8.94 -13.73 -18.64
CA TYR A 211 9.74 -14.52 -17.70
C TYR A 211 8.88 -15.52 -16.90
N LEU A 212 7.69 -15.11 -16.42
CA LEU A 212 6.81 -16.03 -15.71
C LEU A 212 6.17 -17.11 -16.60
N GLU A 213 5.96 -16.83 -17.89
CA GLU A 213 5.54 -17.87 -18.85
C GLU A 213 6.61 -18.95 -19.03
N GLU A 214 7.89 -18.61 -18.93
CA GLU A 214 9.00 -19.58 -18.94
C GLU A 214 9.10 -20.37 -17.62
N VAL A 215 8.88 -19.71 -16.48
CA VAL A 215 8.91 -20.35 -15.15
C VAL A 215 7.74 -21.33 -14.96
N ARG A 216 6.54 -20.98 -15.44
CA ARG A 216 5.29 -21.72 -15.17
C ARG A 216 5.36 -23.23 -15.45
N PRO A 217 5.80 -23.71 -16.63
CA PRO A 217 5.84 -25.15 -16.89
C PRO A 217 6.81 -25.88 -15.95
N ILE A 218 7.92 -25.24 -15.55
CA ILE A 218 8.91 -25.84 -14.66
C ILE A 218 8.32 -26.02 -13.25
N LEU A 219 7.64 -24.99 -12.73
CA LEU A 219 6.95 -25.09 -11.43
C LEU A 219 5.84 -26.13 -11.46
N ALA A 220 5.05 -26.19 -12.53
CA ALA A 220 3.98 -27.18 -12.65
C ALA A 220 4.51 -28.62 -12.61
N GLU A 221 5.68 -28.87 -13.19
CA GLU A 221 6.33 -30.19 -13.13
C GLU A 221 6.85 -30.51 -11.72
N LEU A 222 7.46 -29.53 -11.04
CA LEU A 222 7.89 -29.66 -9.64
C LEU A 222 6.69 -29.95 -8.70
N GLU A 223 5.59 -29.21 -8.83
CA GLU A 223 4.35 -29.39 -8.05
C GLU A 223 3.62 -30.70 -8.40
N GLY A 224 3.72 -31.14 -9.65
CA GLY A 224 3.15 -32.40 -10.12
C GLY A 224 3.89 -33.63 -9.60
N GLY A 225 5.17 -33.47 -9.23
CA GLY A 225 6.06 -34.54 -8.79
C GLY A 225 6.66 -34.28 -7.42
N PHE A 226 7.89 -33.78 -7.41
CA PHE A 226 8.77 -33.71 -6.23
C PHE A 226 8.20 -32.95 -5.03
N LEU A 227 7.45 -31.86 -5.26
CA LEU A 227 6.89 -31.05 -4.18
C LEU A 227 5.62 -31.65 -3.55
N ARG A 228 5.17 -32.82 -4.02
CA ARG A 228 4.08 -33.53 -3.36
C ARG A 228 4.60 -34.23 -2.11
N ALA A 229 3.88 -34.06 -1.01
CA ALA A 229 4.15 -34.81 0.21
C ALA A 229 4.08 -36.33 -0.09
N VAL A 230 5.19 -37.01 0.16
CA VAL A 230 5.31 -38.47 0.11
C VAL A 230 5.65 -38.98 1.50
N GLU A 231 5.16 -40.17 1.84
CA GLU A 231 5.43 -40.78 3.16
C GLU A 231 6.90 -41.19 3.31
N GLU A 232 7.57 -41.54 2.21
CA GLU A 232 8.99 -41.92 2.18
C GLU A 232 9.75 -41.16 1.09
N PRO A 233 10.96 -40.63 1.38
CA PRO A 233 11.78 -39.92 0.39
C PRO A 233 12.13 -40.77 -0.83
N ASP A 234 11.95 -40.20 -2.03
CA ASP A 234 12.19 -40.89 -3.30
C ASP A 234 13.37 -40.26 -4.06
N LYS A 235 14.48 -41.02 -4.18
CA LYS A 235 15.65 -40.59 -4.97
C LYS A 235 15.35 -40.43 -6.46
N ALA A 236 14.34 -41.12 -7.01
CA ALA A 236 13.94 -40.93 -8.40
C ALA A 236 13.29 -39.56 -8.61
N GLN A 237 12.40 -39.15 -7.70
CA GLN A 237 11.78 -37.82 -7.73
C GLN A 237 12.83 -36.72 -7.55
N ALA A 238 13.75 -36.87 -6.59
CA ALA A 238 14.83 -35.90 -6.40
C ALA A 238 15.75 -35.78 -7.64
N LYS A 239 16.05 -36.89 -8.33
CA LYS A 239 16.81 -36.88 -9.59
C LYS A 239 16.07 -36.18 -10.72
N ALA A 240 14.74 -36.31 -10.78
CA ALA A 240 13.92 -35.61 -11.75
C ALA A 240 13.78 -34.11 -11.42
N ALA A 241 13.78 -33.75 -10.14
CA ALA A 241 13.64 -32.37 -9.68
C ALA A 241 14.90 -31.53 -9.92
N LEU A 242 16.10 -32.10 -9.72
CA LEU A 242 17.36 -31.36 -9.84
C LEU A 242 17.51 -30.58 -11.17
N PRO A 243 17.32 -31.18 -12.36
CA PRO A 243 17.42 -30.43 -13.62
C PRO A 243 16.35 -29.35 -13.79
N LEU A 244 15.19 -29.48 -13.16
CA LEU A 244 14.14 -28.45 -13.17
C LEU A 244 14.57 -27.25 -12.32
N VAL A 245 15.16 -27.50 -11.14
CA VAL A 245 15.71 -26.44 -10.27
C VAL A 245 16.91 -25.76 -10.93
N GLU A 246 17.77 -26.51 -11.63
CA GLU A 246 18.85 -25.96 -12.45
C GLU A 246 18.32 -25.10 -13.60
N ALA A 247 17.24 -25.52 -14.26
CA ALA A 247 16.59 -24.73 -15.29
C ALA A 247 16.06 -23.39 -14.74
N LEU A 248 15.42 -23.39 -13.56
CA LEU A 248 15.02 -22.15 -12.88
C LEU A 248 16.22 -21.25 -12.56
N ALA A 249 17.33 -21.84 -12.07
CA ALA A 249 18.54 -21.09 -11.75
C ALA A 249 19.18 -20.41 -12.97
N ALA A 250 19.07 -21.07 -14.13
CA ALA A 250 19.61 -20.64 -15.40
C ALA A 250 18.80 -19.54 -16.10
N LEU A 251 17.55 -19.31 -15.69
CA LEU A 251 16.73 -18.23 -16.25
C LEU A 251 17.37 -16.86 -15.93
N GLU A 252 17.48 -16.04 -16.96
CA GLU A 252 17.94 -14.66 -16.82
C GLU A 252 16.85 -13.84 -16.11
N ILE A 253 17.20 -13.25 -14.96
CA ILE A 253 16.27 -12.39 -14.24
C ILE A 253 16.09 -11.10 -15.05
N PRO A 254 14.85 -10.71 -15.37
CA PRO A 254 14.62 -9.48 -16.11
C PRO A 254 15.08 -8.26 -15.31
N GLN A 255 15.69 -7.29 -16.00
CA GLN A 255 16.01 -5.98 -15.44
C GLN A 255 14.72 -5.20 -15.20
N SER A 256 14.19 -5.32 -13.99
CA SER A 256 12.96 -4.68 -13.52
C SER A 256 13.21 -4.24 -12.10
N GLU A 257 13.24 -2.95 -11.78
CA GLU A 257 13.50 -2.48 -10.41
C GLU A 257 12.54 -3.12 -9.41
N PHE A 258 11.29 -3.32 -9.85
CA PHE A 258 10.25 -3.96 -9.06
C PHE A 258 10.50 -5.45 -8.81
N ALA A 259 10.83 -6.21 -9.85
CA ALA A 259 11.03 -7.66 -9.73
C ALA A 259 12.43 -8.02 -9.24
N GLN A 260 13.43 -7.17 -9.45
CA GLN A 260 14.83 -7.46 -9.21
C GLN A 260 15.10 -7.72 -7.74
N TYR A 261 14.55 -6.90 -6.81
CA TYR A 261 14.70 -7.18 -5.37
C TYR A 261 14.14 -8.57 -5.00
N ARG A 262 12.90 -8.87 -5.41
CA ARG A 262 12.25 -10.16 -5.11
C ARG A 262 12.96 -11.34 -5.79
N LEU A 263 13.29 -11.22 -7.07
CA LEU A 263 13.88 -12.29 -7.87
C LEU A 263 15.34 -12.55 -7.46
N GLU A 264 16.14 -11.50 -7.26
CA GLU A 264 17.56 -11.63 -6.91
C GLU A 264 17.78 -11.88 -5.42
N GLN A 265 17.07 -11.20 -4.52
CA GLN A 265 17.35 -11.28 -3.08
C GLN A 265 16.52 -12.34 -2.37
N CYS A 266 15.33 -12.69 -2.87
CA CYS A 266 14.48 -13.69 -2.23
C CYS A 266 14.48 -15.02 -2.99
N ILE A 267 14.20 -15.00 -4.30
CA ILE A 267 13.98 -16.22 -5.07
C ILE A 267 15.29 -16.92 -5.44
N ARG A 268 16.29 -16.18 -5.95
CA ARG A 268 17.57 -16.80 -6.36
C ARG A 268 18.27 -17.54 -5.21
N PRO A 269 18.42 -16.99 -3.99
CA PRO A 269 19.02 -17.74 -2.88
C PRO A 269 18.23 -18.99 -2.53
N LEU A 270 16.89 -18.95 -2.63
CA LEU A 270 16.04 -20.09 -2.35
C LEU A 270 16.18 -21.20 -3.40
N ILE A 271 16.30 -20.85 -4.69
CA ILE A 271 16.61 -21.82 -5.76
C ILE A 271 17.93 -22.54 -5.45
N GLU A 272 18.95 -21.81 -5.02
CA GLU A 272 20.26 -22.36 -4.67
C GLU A 272 20.18 -23.27 -3.42
N GLN A 273 19.37 -22.91 -2.43
CA GLN A 273 19.11 -23.74 -1.24
C GLN A 273 18.46 -25.07 -1.62
N VAL A 274 17.40 -25.03 -2.43
CA VAL A 274 16.73 -26.24 -2.94
C VAL A 274 17.72 -27.10 -3.72
N ARG A 275 18.52 -26.51 -4.62
CA ARG A 275 19.53 -27.24 -5.39
C ARG A 275 20.56 -27.93 -4.50
N ALA A 276 21.14 -27.20 -3.55
CA ALA A 276 22.15 -27.73 -2.65
C ALA A 276 21.60 -28.83 -1.72
N ALA A 277 20.33 -28.72 -1.31
CA ALA A 277 19.66 -29.76 -0.53
C ALA A 277 19.41 -31.03 -1.37
N LEU A 278 18.96 -30.89 -2.63
CA LEU A 278 18.82 -32.01 -3.57
C LEU A 278 20.16 -32.71 -3.83
N GLU A 279 21.22 -31.97 -4.10
CA GLU A 279 22.56 -32.52 -4.34
C GLU A 279 23.06 -33.35 -3.15
N ARG A 280 22.93 -32.83 -1.93
CA ARG A 280 23.31 -33.53 -0.69
C ARG A 280 22.47 -34.79 -0.46
N TYR A 281 21.14 -34.70 -0.65
CA TYR A 281 20.27 -35.87 -0.57
C TYR A 281 20.63 -36.95 -1.60
N LEU A 282 20.94 -36.56 -2.84
CA LEU A 282 21.31 -37.51 -3.88
C LEU A 282 22.63 -38.22 -3.57
N ALA A 283 23.60 -37.50 -3.00
CA ALA A 283 24.88 -38.04 -2.56
C ALA A 283 24.72 -38.99 -1.35
N ASP A 284 24.13 -38.50 -0.26
CA ASP A 284 24.22 -39.15 1.06
C ASP A 284 22.92 -39.86 1.47
N GLY A 285 21.78 -39.54 0.84
CA GLY A 285 20.47 -40.12 1.16
C GLY A 285 19.87 -39.64 2.48
N ALA A 286 20.36 -38.53 3.04
CA ALA A 286 19.86 -37.99 4.30
C ALA A 286 18.43 -37.43 4.16
N VAL A 287 17.47 -38.02 4.87
CA VAL A 287 16.05 -37.62 4.81
C VAL A 287 15.84 -36.14 5.14
N GLY A 288 16.59 -35.58 6.09
CA GLY A 288 16.49 -34.16 6.43
C GLY A 288 16.82 -33.21 5.27
N ASP A 289 17.70 -33.60 4.34
CA ASP A 289 18.00 -32.80 3.15
C ASP A 289 16.88 -32.89 2.11
N TYR A 290 16.20 -34.05 2.01
CA TYR A 290 14.99 -34.19 1.20
C TYR A 290 13.86 -33.29 1.73
N ASP A 291 13.60 -33.34 3.03
CA ASP A 291 12.55 -32.55 3.67
C ASP A 291 12.82 -31.04 3.53
N ALA A 292 14.08 -30.62 3.69
CA ALA A 292 14.49 -29.24 3.43
C ALA A 292 14.22 -28.83 1.98
N ALA A 293 14.63 -29.66 1.00
CA ALA A 293 14.41 -29.38 -0.42
C ALA A 293 12.91 -29.27 -0.77
N VAL A 294 12.05 -30.12 -0.20
CA VAL A 294 10.60 -30.06 -0.41
C VAL A 294 9.99 -28.82 0.24
N SER A 295 10.39 -28.50 1.48
CA SER A 295 9.93 -27.30 2.20
C SER A 295 10.28 -26.02 1.44
N ASP A 296 11.57 -25.86 1.12
CA ASP A 296 12.09 -24.68 0.42
C ASP A 296 11.53 -24.60 -1.00
N GLY A 297 11.35 -25.73 -1.68
CA GLY A 297 10.73 -25.80 -3.01
C GLY A 297 9.24 -25.42 -3.00
N THR A 298 8.51 -25.77 -1.94
CA THR A 298 7.11 -25.35 -1.75
C THR A 298 7.02 -23.85 -1.51
N GLN A 299 7.94 -23.30 -0.70
CA GLN A 299 8.06 -21.87 -0.50
C GLN A 299 8.42 -21.14 -1.81
N LEU A 300 9.33 -21.70 -2.60
CA LEU A 300 9.72 -21.19 -3.92
C LEU A 300 8.52 -21.08 -4.86
N SER A 301 7.71 -22.14 -4.97
CA SER A 301 6.51 -22.09 -5.80
C SER A 301 5.53 -21.01 -5.33
N SER A 302 5.32 -20.93 -4.01
CA SER A 302 4.45 -19.91 -3.41
C SER A 302 4.90 -18.48 -3.74
N TYR A 303 6.21 -18.22 -3.78
CA TYR A 303 6.74 -16.90 -4.17
C TYR A 303 6.43 -16.55 -5.62
N TYR A 304 6.61 -17.47 -6.57
CA TYR A 304 6.29 -17.23 -7.98
C TYR A 304 4.80 -17.05 -8.22
N VAL A 305 3.95 -17.83 -7.54
CA VAL A 305 2.49 -17.66 -7.58
C VAL A 305 2.09 -16.28 -7.07
N ASN A 306 2.70 -15.81 -5.97
CA ASN A 306 2.44 -14.46 -5.45
C ASN A 306 2.92 -13.36 -6.41
N LEU A 307 4.09 -13.53 -7.03
CA LEU A 307 4.60 -12.60 -8.05
C LEU A 307 3.64 -12.50 -9.25
N HIS A 308 3.03 -13.62 -9.66
CA HIS A 308 2.03 -13.61 -10.72
C HIS A 308 0.70 -12.95 -10.28
N ASN A 309 0.10 -13.45 -9.21
CA ASN A 309 -1.27 -13.11 -8.82
C ASN A 309 -1.39 -11.75 -8.12
N VAL A 310 -0.44 -11.42 -7.25
CA VAL A 310 -0.49 -10.18 -6.46
C VAL A 310 0.20 -9.06 -7.22
N MET A 311 1.29 -9.35 -7.91
CA MET A 311 2.14 -8.27 -8.42
C MET A 311 1.91 -7.95 -9.90
N LEU A 312 1.61 -8.95 -10.75
CA LEU A 312 1.46 -8.79 -12.20
C LEU A 312 0.02 -8.69 -12.70
N GLN A 313 -0.89 -9.54 -12.22
CA GLN A 313 -2.23 -9.68 -12.77
C GLN A 313 -3.21 -8.54 -12.47
N ASP A 314 -2.74 -7.42 -11.94
CA ASP A 314 -3.53 -6.24 -11.59
C ASP A 314 -4.30 -6.41 -10.27
N MET A 315 -3.77 -5.79 -9.22
CA MET A 315 -4.42 -5.73 -7.90
C MET A 315 -5.77 -4.99 -7.94
N ALA A 316 -6.12 -4.35 -9.06
CA ALA A 316 -7.42 -3.74 -9.32
C ALA A 316 -8.58 -4.74 -9.38
N ARG A 317 -8.34 -6.05 -9.55
CA ARG A 317 -9.42 -7.07 -9.54
C ARG A 317 -9.92 -7.44 -8.15
N TYR A 318 -9.25 -6.99 -7.09
CA TYR A 318 -9.73 -7.16 -5.72
C TYR A 318 -10.54 -5.93 -5.33
N ASP A 319 -11.71 -5.81 -5.94
CA ASP A 319 -12.77 -4.97 -5.40
C ASP A 319 -13.18 -5.53 -4.02
N TRP A 320 -13.13 -4.63 -3.04
CA TRP A 320 -13.73 -4.70 -1.70
C TRP A 320 -14.59 -5.94 -1.37
N PRO A 321 -14.27 -6.74 -0.33
CA PRO A 321 -15.32 -7.46 0.36
C PRO A 321 -16.10 -6.46 1.21
N VAL A 322 -17.40 -6.37 0.90
CA VAL A 322 -18.44 -5.72 1.69
C VAL A 322 -18.17 -5.95 3.18
N VAL A 323 -18.20 -4.87 3.97
CA VAL A 323 -18.22 -4.92 5.44
C VAL A 323 -19.17 -6.04 5.86
N PRO A 324 -18.77 -7.03 6.69
CA PRO A 324 -19.76 -7.86 7.35
C PRO A 324 -20.57 -6.93 8.23
N THR A 325 -21.80 -6.62 7.83
CA THR A 325 -22.79 -6.05 8.72
C THR A 325 -23.01 -7.02 9.87
N ALA A 326 -22.64 -6.60 11.08
CA ALA A 326 -23.36 -6.88 12.30
C ALA A 326 -23.16 -5.69 13.26
#